data_AF-A0A954E139-F1
#
_entry.id   AF-A0A954E139-F1
#
_cell.length_a   1.000
_cell.length_b   1.000
_cell.length_c   1.000
_cell.angle_alpha   90.00
_cell.angle_beta   90.00
_cell.angle_gamma   90.00
#
_symmetry.space_group_name_H-M   'P 1'
#
loop_
_entity.id
_entity.type
_entity.pdbx_description
1 polymer ?
#
loop_
_entity_poly.entity_id
_entity_poly.type
_entity_poly.pdbx_seq_one_letter_code
_entity_poly.pdbx_strand_id
1 'polypeptide(L)'
;MSDSAHIGVEAFGAALAALDAELDWALLERLYCWDAGEGFFGAEEREALWDAGLQIAAGLSEGLAELPAGGPRRSVYVGAAVAELVPMLVESMVLGREVCAVNLPGAEADELNRAFEAVGVALRVDAELPDAEYDHLWVVSVLTDPEAFPALHDELYQRTGEGATGRGNLVAERMRAAELVDAWCTRLARRALVSTTDEELGFFEAEAARHGRRLEVPELGRLTAIVGDTLRHCGRR
;
A
#
# COMPACT_ATOMS: atom_id res chain seq x y z
N MET A 1 5.96 27.03 -9.25
CA MET A 1 6.64 25.79 -8.82
C MET A 1 8.09 26.16 -8.53
N SER A 2 8.62 25.81 -7.37
CA SER A 2 10.01 26.12 -6.99
C SER A 2 11.00 25.16 -7.65
N ASP A 3 12.26 25.58 -7.80
CA ASP A 3 13.34 24.74 -8.34
C ASP A 3 13.47 23.38 -7.61
N SER A 4 13.20 23.34 -6.30
CA SER A 4 13.23 22.09 -5.52
C SER A 4 12.16 21.08 -5.94
N ALA A 5 10.97 21.53 -6.35
CA ALA A 5 9.91 20.63 -6.82
C ALA A 5 10.25 20.04 -8.20
N HIS A 6 10.93 20.82 -9.05
CA HIS A 6 11.40 20.35 -10.36
C HIS A 6 12.48 19.27 -10.21
N ILE A 7 13.45 19.51 -9.31
CA ILE A 7 14.51 18.55 -8.98
C ILE A 7 13.92 17.24 -8.43
N GLY A 8 12.88 17.32 -7.58
CA GLY A 8 12.21 16.15 -7.02
C GLY A 8 11.53 15.27 -8.08
N VAL A 9 10.89 15.88 -9.08
CA VAL A 9 10.21 15.15 -10.17
C VAL A 9 11.21 14.48 -11.12
N GLU A 10 12.30 15.16 -11.48
CA GLU A 10 13.35 14.56 -12.32
C GLU A 10 14.05 13.41 -11.60
N ALA A 11 14.37 13.57 -10.31
CA ALA A 11 14.97 12.53 -9.50
C ALA A 11 14.04 11.32 -9.34
N PHE A 12 12.75 11.56 -9.13
CA PHE A 12 11.72 10.51 -9.10
C PHE A 12 11.70 9.69 -10.38
N GLY A 13 11.64 10.34 -11.55
CA GLY A 13 11.60 9.63 -12.83
C GLY A 13 12.85 8.79 -13.08
N ALA A 14 14.03 9.32 -12.74
CA ALA A 14 15.28 8.58 -12.83
C ALA A 14 15.32 7.37 -11.89
N ALA A 15 14.86 7.52 -10.64
CA ALA A 15 14.81 6.43 -9.67
C ALA A 15 13.84 5.33 -10.09
N LEU A 16 12.64 5.67 -10.56
CA LEU A 16 11.66 4.67 -11.02
C LEU A 16 12.20 3.88 -12.22
N ALA A 17 12.81 4.55 -13.20
CA ALA A 17 13.40 3.88 -14.36
C ALA A 17 14.58 2.97 -13.98
N ALA A 18 15.41 3.40 -13.02
CA ALA A 18 16.52 2.59 -12.52
C ALA A 18 16.02 1.38 -11.72
N LEU A 19 14.97 1.54 -10.90
CA LEU A 19 14.33 0.43 -10.20
C LEU A 19 13.70 -0.57 -11.17
N ASP A 20 12.99 -0.10 -12.19
CA ASP A 20 12.41 -0.98 -13.23
C ASP A 20 13.50 -1.81 -13.93
N ALA A 21 14.68 -1.23 -14.18
CA ALA A 21 15.79 -1.95 -14.77
C ALA A 21 16.51 -2.91 -13.79
N GLU A 22 16.47 -2.61 -12.49
CA GLU A 22 17.21 -3.33 -11.46
C GLU A 22 16.44 -4.51 -10.85
N LEU A 23 15.11 -4.41 -10.76
CA LEU A 23 14.27 -5.43 -10.13
C LEU A 23 14.35 -6.78 -10.86
N ASP A 24 14.44 -7.86 -10.08
CA ASP A 24 14.29 -9.23 -10.60
C ASP A 24 12.80 -9.53 -10.85
N TRP A 25 12.31 -9.06 -11.99
CA TRP A 25 10.93 -9.29 -12.42
C TRP A 25 10.55 -10.76 -12.53
N ALA A 26 11.52 -11.63 -12.85
CA ALA A 26 11.27 -13.07 -12.92
C ALA A 26 11.05 -13.65 -11.52
N LEU A 27 11.76 -13.15 -10.49
CA LEU A 27 11.48 -13.49 -9.10
C LEU A 27 10.11 -12.99 -8.67
N LEU A 28 9.79 -11.72 -8.90
CA LEU A 28 8.51 -11.13 -8.52
C LEU A 28 7.34 -11.87 -9.19
N GLU A 29 7.44 -12.20 -10.47
CA GLU A 29 6.42 -12.97 -11.19
C GLU A 29 6.10 -14.31 -10.52
N ARG A 30 7.12 -15.04 -10.05
CA ARG A 30 6.93 -16.32 -9.34
C ARG A 30 6.26 -16.17 -7.99
N LEU A 31 6.35 -15.00 -7.36
CA LEU A 31 5.73 -14.74 -6.06
C LEU A 31 4.23 -14.40 -6.20
N TYR A 32 3.82 -13.80 -7.31
CA TYR A 32 2.44 -13.38 -7.56
C TYR A 32 1.58 -14.39 -8.33
N CYS A 33 2.16 -15.19 -9.23
CA CYS A 33 1.41 -16.12 -10.07
C CYS A 33 1.72 -17.57 -9.74
N TRP A 34 0.75 -18.29 -9.16
CA TRP A 34 0.89 -19.69 -8.77
C TRP A 34 0.52 -20.70 -9.88
N ASP A 35 -0.23 -20.29 -10.93
CA ASP A 35 -0.92 -21.26 -11.81
C ASP A 35 -0.84 -21.05 -13.34
N ALA A 36 -0.30 -19.96 -13.92
CA ALA A 36 -0.14 -19.89 -15.39
C ALA A 36 0.83 -18.83 -15.95
N GLY A 37 1.77 -19.30 -16.80
CA GLY A 37 2.30 -18.58 -17.97
C GLY A 37 3.41 -17.56 -17.74
N GLU A 38 4.36 -17.48 -18.69
CA GLU A 38 5.30 -16.36 -18.81
C GLU A 38 4.51 -15.06 -19.06
N GLY A 39 4.85 -13.97 -18.37
CA GLY A 39 4.44 -12.61 -18.74
C GLY A 39 3.57 -11.85 -17.73
N PHE A 40 3.40 -12.33 -16.49
CA PHE A 40 2.64 -11.57 -15.47
C PHE A 40 3.23 -10.18 -15.21
N PHE A 41 4.56 -10.04 -15.28
CA PHE A 41 5.25 -8.76 -15.32
C PHE A 41 5.99 -8.57 -16.65
N GLY A 42 5.29 -8.80 -17.76
CA GLY A 42 5.73 -8.39 -19.09
C GLY A 42 5.89 -6.87 -19.22
N ALA A 43 6.48 -6.41 -20.32
CA ALA A 43 6.77 -4.98 -20.48
C ALA A 43 5.50 -4.11 -20.46
N GLU A 44 4.41 -4.58 -21.08
CA GLU A 44 3.12 -3.87 -21.10
C GLU A 44 2.45 -3.88 -19.72
N GLU A 45 2.53 -5.00 -18.99
CA GLU A 45 2.00 -5.13 -17.62
C GLU A 45 2.75 -4.23 -16.64
N ARG A 46 4.08 -4.10 -16.78
CA ARG A 46 4.88 -3.17 -15.98
C ARG A 46 4.58 -1.72 -16.31
N GLU A 47 4.39 -1.37 -17.57
CA GLU A 47 3.94 -0.02 -17.96
C GLU A 47 2.58 0.30 -17.33
N ALA A 48 1.62 -0.64 -17.39
CA ALA A 48 0.32 -0.49 -16.75
C ALA A 48 0.42 -0.37 -15.22
N LEU A 49 1.32 -1.13 -14.57
CA LEU A 49 1.62 -1.04 -13.15
C LEU A 49 2.08 0.37 -12.76
N TRP A 50 3.00 0.95 -13.54
CA TRP A 50 3.51 2.29 -13.31
C TRP A 50 2.47 3.38 -13.55
N ASP A 51 1.69 3.27 -14.63
CA ASP A 51 0.60 4.20 -14.92
C ASP A 51 -0.46 4.19 -13.82
N ALA A 52 -0.89 3.01 -13.37
CA ALA A 52 -1.82 2.88 -12.26
C ALA A 52 -1.23 3.50 -10.97
N GLY A 53 0.04 3.20 -10.67
CA GLY A 53 0.76 3.79 -9.54
C GLY A 53 0.81 5.31 -9.59
N LEU A 54 1.01 5.92 -10.76
CA LEU A 54 1.00 7.38 -10.95
C LEU A 54 -0.40 7.98 -10.71
N GLN A 55 -1.45 7.32 -11.20
CA GLN A 55 -2.84 7.76 -10.97
C GLN A 55 -3.24 7.68 -9.50
N ILE A 56 -2.77 6.66 -8.78
CA ILE A 56 -2.96 6.52 -7.34
C ILE A 56 -2.17 7.60 -6.60
N ALA A 57 -0.88 7.78 -6.94
CA ALA A 57 -0.03 8.78 -6.31
C ALA A 57 -0.55 10.23 -6.48
N ALA A 58 -1.21 10.52 -7.62
CA ALA A 58 -1.87 11.81 -7.83
C ALA A 58 -3.01 12.04 -6.83
N GLY A 59 -3.93 11.08 -6.68
CA GLY A 59 -5.02 11.17 -5.71
C GLY A 59 -4.52 11.20 -4.25
N LEU A 60 -3.49 10.41 -3.95
CA LEU A 60 -2.83 10.42 -2.65
C LEU A 60 -2.25 11.80 -2.33
N SER A 61 -1.58 12.43 -3.29
CA SER A 61 -0.98 13.76 -3.12
C SER A 61 -2.01 14.83 -2.78
N GLU A 62 -3.19 14.77 -3.41
CA GLU A 62 -4.31 15.66 -3.09
C GLU A 62 -4.81 15.47 -1.65
N GLY A 63 -5.04 14.21 -1.23
CA GLY A 63 -5.48 13.91 0.13
C GLY A 63 -4.46 14.31 1.20
N LEU A 64 -3.17 14.09 0.94
CA LEU A 64 -2.09 14.49 1.85
C LEU A 64 -1.97 16.01 1.97
N ALA A 65 -2.28 16.77 0.92
CA ALA A 65 -2.26 18.22 0.95
C ALA A 65 -3.34 18.84 1.85
N GLU A 66 -4.42 18.09 2.15
CA GLU A 66 -5.47 18.51 3.09
C GLU A 66 -5.07 18.34 4.56
N LEU A 67 -4.01 17.58 4.84
CA LEU A 67 -3.52 17.37 6.21
C LEU A 67 -2.88 18.65 6.77
N PRO A 68 -2.92 18.86 8.10
CA PRO A 68 -2.28 20.01 8.71
C PRO A 68 -0.78 20.09 8.42
N ALA A 69 -0.28 21.25 8.01
CA ALA A 69 1.13 21.45 7.66
C ALA A 69 2.13 21.19 8.83
N GLY A 70 1.65 21.21 10.08
CA GLY A 70 2.44 20.89 11.28
C GLY A 70 2.23 19.47 11.82
N GLY A 71 1.60 18.58 11.03
CA GLY A 71 1.43 17.17 11.39
C GLY A 71 2.74 16.37 11.31
N PRO A 72 2.69 15.06 11.65
CA PRO A 72 3.84 14.16 11.60
C PRO A 72 4.60 14.13 10.26
N ARG A 73 3.90 14.33 9.13
CA ARG A 73 4.46 14.18 7.78
C ARG A 73 5.15 12.83 7.54
N ARG A 74 4.58 11.78 8.14
CA ARG A 74 5.05 10.39 8.04
C ARG A 74 3.94 9.51 7.49
N SER A 75 4.31 8.65 6.56
CA SER A 75 3.44 7.68 5.91
C SER A 75 3.92 6.28 6.25
N VAL A 76 2.99 5.41 6.67
CA VAL A 76 3.28 4.00 6.96
C VAL A 76 2.56 3.14 5.94
N TYR A 77 3.32 2.35 5.19
CA TYR A 77 2.81 1.38 4.22
C TYR A 77 2.89 -0.02 4.82
N VAL A 78 1.74 -0.60 5.16
CA VAL A 78 1.64 -1.98 5.62
C VAL A 78 1.35 -2.88 4.43
N GLY A 79 2.12 -3.97 4.30
CA GLY A 79 2.07 -4.84 3.13
C GLY A 79 2.77 -4.22 1.91
N ALA A 80 3.78 -3.37 2.14
CA ALA A 80 4.48 -2.70 1.05
C ALA A 80 5.14 -3.71 0.11
N ALA A 81 4.77 -3.64 -1.17
CA ALA A 81 5.20 -4.55 -2.21
C ALA A 81 5.52 -3.77 -3.51
N VAL A 82 5.71 -4.48 -4.63
CA VAL A 82 6.10 -3.84 -5.90
C VAL A 82 5.07 -2.80 -6.39
N ALA A 83 3.78 -3.02 -6.12
CA ALA A 83 2.71 -2.11 -6.53
C ALA A 83 2.75 -0.75 -5.82
N GLU A 84 3.34 -0.70 -4.63
CA GLU A 84 3.44 0.50 -3.79
C GLU A 84 4.66 1.37 -4.15
N LEU A 85 5.53 0.94 -5.06
CA LEU A 85 6.77 1.66 -5.39
C LEU A 85 6.51 3.10 -5.82
N VAL A 86 5.63 3.31 -6.79
CA VAL A 86 5.33 4.66 -7.30
C VAL A 86 4.80 5.60 -6.21
N PRO A 87 3.74 5.26 -5.45
CA PRO A 87 3.26 6.16 -4.40
C PRO A 87 4.31 6.41 -3.31
N MET A 88 5.08 5.39 -2.88
CA MET A 88 6.17 5.58 -1.91
C MET A 88 7.27 6.53 -2.42
N LEU A 89 7.67 6.41 -3.68
CA LEU A 89 8.68 7.27 -4.29
C LEU A 89 8.15 8.71 -4.46
N VAL A 90 6.90 8.88 -4.86
CA VAL A 90 6.28 10.22 -4.96
C VAL A 90 6.23 10.89 -3.58
N GLU A 91 5.78 10.17 -2.54
CA GLU A 91 5.75 10.72 -1.19
C GLU A 91 7.14 11.12 -0.68
N SER A 92 8.13 10.23 -0.83
CA SER A 92 9.48 10.45 -0.30
C SER A 92 10.29 11.48 -1.10
N MET A 93 10.27 11.41 -2.43
CA MET A 93 11.15 12.21 -3.29
C MET A 93 10.50 13.52 -3.77
N VAL A 94 9.19 13.52 -3.98
CA VAL A 94 8.47 14.70 -4.52
C VAL A 94 7.80 15.49 -3.40
N LEU A 95 7.10 14.80 -2.47
CA LEU A 95 6.42 15.47 -1.35
C LEU A 95 7.34 15.67 -0.13
N GLY A 96 8.52 15.06 -0.12
CA GLY A 96 9.50 15.16 0.96
C GLY A 96 8.95 14.68 2.30
N ARG A 97 8.14 13.60 2.27
CA ARG A 97 7.57 12.96 3.46
C ARG A 97 8.46 11.81 3.91
N GLU A 98 8.40 11.50 5.20
CA GLU A 98 9.04 10.27 5.71
C GLU A 98 8.14 9.08 5.37
N VAL A 99 8.70 8.09 4.67
CA VAL A 99 7.96 6.88 4.27
C VAL A 99 8.56 5.69 4.99
N CYS A 100 7.74 5.00 5.79
CA CYS A 100 8.08 3.75 6.47
C CYS A 100 7.31 2.61 5.78
N ALA A 101 8.03 1.79 5.02
CA ALA A 101 7.45 0.61 4.39
C ALA A 101 7.61 -0.60 5.29
N VAL A 102 6.55 -1.38 5.45
CA VAL A 102 6.49 -2.53 6.34
C VAL A 102 5.88 -3.71 5.60
N ASN A 103 6.56 -4.85 5.65
CA ASN A 103 6.04 -6.11 5.14
C ASN A 103 6.60 -7.28 5.95
N LEU A 104 5.96 -8.45 5.86
CA LEU A 104 6.53 -9.66 6.44
C LEU A 104 7.89 -9.97 5.79
N PRO A 105 8.87 -10.48 6.55
CA PRO A 105 10.13 -10.93 5.98
C PRO A 105 9.90 -11.98 4.89
N GLY A 106 10.55 -11.82 3.75
CA GLY A 106 10.38 -12.72 2.62
C GLY A 106 11.11 -12.24 1.37
N ALA A 107 11.09 -13.07 0.33
CA ALA A 107 11.85 -12.84 -0.89
C ALA A 107 11.49 -11.52 -1.59
N GLU A 108 10.23 -11.09 -1.54
CA GLU A 108 9.84 -9.80 -2.11
C GLU A 108 10.45 -8.62 -1.35
N ALA A 109 10.31 -8.58 -0.02
CA ALA A 109 10.88 -7.51 0.79
C ALA A 109 12.42 -7.47 0.67
N ASP A 110 13.06 -8.63 0.58
CA ASP A 110 14.52 -8.74 0.36
C ASP A 110 14.91 -8.18 -1.02
N GLU A 111 14.13 -8.48 -2.06
CA GLU A 111 14.35 -8.00 -3.42
C GLU A 111 14.16 -6.48 -3.53
N LEU A 112 13.09 -5.93 -2.95
CA LEU A 112 12.86 -4.48 -2.92
C LEU A 112 13.99 -3.76 -2.19
N ASN A 113 14.40 -4.26 -1.01
CA ASN A 113 15.51 -3.68 -0.26
C ASN A 113 16.84 -3.71 -1.02
N ARG A 114 17.13 -4.82 -1.71
CA ARG A 114 18.31 -4.94 -2.59
C ARG A 114 18.27 -3.91 -3.72
N ALA A 115 17.13 -3.77 -4.39
CA ALA A 115 16.97 -2.83 -5.49
C ALA A 115 17.07 -1.36 -5.01
N PHE A 116 16.50 -1.02 -3.86
CA PHE A 116 16.64 0.30 -3.26
C PHE A 116 18.11 0.63 -2.96
N GLU A 117 18.86 -0.31 -2.37
CA GLU A 117 20.28 -0.13 -2.09
C GLU A 117 21.09 0.05 -3.38
N ALA A 118 20.84 -0.78 -4.39
CA ALA A 118 21.55 -0.75 -5.67
C ALA A 118 21.34 0.58 -6.43
N VAL A 119 20.12 1.12 -6.40
CA VAL A 119 19.77 2.38 -7.08
C VAL A 119 20.05 3.62 -6.22
N GLY A 120 20.31 3.44 -4.91
CA GLY A 120 20.57 4.53 -3.97
C GLY A 120 19.32 5.28 -3.54
N VAL A 121 18.16 4.61 -3.53
CA VAL A 121 16.90 5.15 -2.99
C VAL A 121 16.89 4.98 -1.47
N ALA A 122 16.61 6.06 -0.75
CA ALA A 122 16.54 6.06 0.72
C ALA A 122 15.19 5.53 1.24
N LEU A 123 14.82 4.32 0.81
CA LEU A 123 13.66 3.56 1.28
C LEU A 123 14.10 2.19 1.78
N ARG A 124 13.31 1.62 2.67
CA ARG A 124 13.52 0.28 3.20
C ARG A 124 12.18 -0.33 3.58
N VAL A 125 12.00 -1.61 3.27
CA VAL A 125 10.90 -2.44 3.76
C VAL A 125 11.37 -3.15 5.03
N ASP A 126 10.82 -2.75 6.16
CA ASP A 126 11.12 -3.32 7.47
C ASP A 126 10.05 -4.33 7.92
N ALA A 127 10.39 -5.16 8.91
CA ALA A 127 9.46 -6.14 9.47
C ALA A 127 8.53 -5.57 10.55
N GLU A 128 8.89 -4.42 11.10
CA GLU A 128 8.23 -3.82 12.26
C GLU A 128 7.71 -2.43 11.93
N LEU A 129 6.57 -2.07 12.53
CA LEU A 129 6.03 -0.73 12.44
C LEU A 129 6.93 0.27 13.15
N PRO A 130 7.00 1.52 12.67
CA PRO A 130 7.76 2.55 13.37
C PRO A 130 7.15 2.83 14.75
N ASP A 131 8.01 2.97 15.76
CA ASP A 131 7.60 3.48 17.07
C ASP A 131 7.49 5.00 17.07
N ALA A 132 6.64 5.53 16.19
CA ALA A 132 6.41 6.95 16.06
C ALA A 132 5.01 7.25 15.51
N GLU A 133 4.49 8.45 15.76
CA GLU A 133 3.21 8.90 15.21
C GLU A 133 3.31 9.11 13.69
N TYR A 134 2.22 8.87 12.97
CA TYR A 134 2.10 9.10 11.53
C TYR A 134 0.72 9.64 11.17
N ASP A 135 0.63 10.35 10.04
CA ASP A 135 -0.60 10.98 9.55
C ASP A 135 -1.08 10.40 8.22
N HIS A 136 -0.39 9.40 7.68
CA HIS A 136 -0.89 8.56 6.59
C HIS A 136 -0.63 7.09 6.92
N LEU A 137 -1.67 6.28 6.79
CA LEU A 137 -1.62 4.82 6.86
C LEU A 137 -2.08 4.24 5.52
N TRP A 138 -1.28 3.38 4.93
CA TRP A 138 -1.62 2.62 3.74
C TRP A 138 -1.73 1.14 4.09
N VAL A 139 -2.87 0.55 3.81
CA VAL A 139 -3.16 -0.88 3.95
C VAL A 139 -4.01 -1.28 2.77
N VAL A 140 -3.42 -1.90 1.76
CA VAL A 140 -4.09 -2.25 0.50
C VAL A 140 -3.87 -3.72 0.23
N SER A 141 -4.97 -4.47 0.16
CA SER A 141 -4.97 -5.92 -0.10
C SER A 141 -4.19 -6.75 0.93
N VAL A 142 -4.12 -6.29 2.19
CA VAL A 142 -3.40 -6.97 3.28
C VAL A 142 -4.31 -7.93 4.03
N LEU A 143 -5.50 -7.47 4.40
CA LEU A 143 -6.53 -8.27 5.09
C LEU A 143 -7.29 -9.17 4.12
N THR A 144 -7.08 -8.98 2.82
CA THR A 144 -7.59 -9.84 1.74
C THR A 144 -6.52 -10.80 1.21
N ASP A 145 -5.35 -10.91 1.82
CA ASP A 145 -4.34 -11.91 1.40
C ASP A 145 -4.88 -13.35 1.60
N PRO A 146 -5.02 -14.16 0.53
CA PRO A 146 -5.58 -15.51 0.61
C PRO A 146 -4.68 -16.51 1.36
N GLU A 147 -3.41 -16.22 1.59
CA GLU A 147 -2.50 -17.05 2.39
C GLU A 147 -2.55 -16.66 3.87
N ALA A 148 -2.56 -15.36 4.19
CA ALA A 148 -2.60 -14.88 5.57
C ALA A 148 -4.02 -14.93 6.19
N PHE A 149 -5.04 -14.74 5.36
CA PHE A 149 -6.45 -14.57 5.74
C PHE A 149 -7.39 -15.34 4.77
N PRO A 150 -7.24 -16.66 4.58
CA PRO A 150 -7.99 -17.41 3.56
C PRO A 150 -9.51 -17.33 3.71
N ALA A 151 -10.05 -17.50 4.93
CA ALA A 151 -11.49 -17.48 5.14
C ALA A 151 -12.07 -16.06 5.02
N LEU A 152 -11.30 -15.06 5.48
CA LEU A 152 -11.68 -13.66 5.35
C LEU A 152 -11.57 -13.18 3.89
N HIS A 153 -10.57 -13.61 3.13
CA HIS A 153 -10.45 -13.39 1.69
C HIS A 153 -11.71 -13.88 0.97
N ASP A 154 -12.10 -15.14 1.22
CA ASP A 154 -13.30 -15.73 0.60
C ASP A 154 -14.56 -14.93 0.94
N GLU A 155 -14.70 -14.52 2.20
CA GLU A 155 -15.83 -13.73 2.67
C GLU A 155 -15.87 -12.33 2.03
N LEU A 156 -14.74 -11.61 2.01
CA LEU A 156 -14.68 -10.24 1.51
C LEU A 156 -14.90 -10.17 0.00
N TYR A 157 -14.39 -11.13 -0.76
CA TYR A 157 -14.67 -11.26 -2.20
C TYR A 157 -15.93 -12.08 -2.52
N GLN A 158 -16.68 -12.52 -1.51
CA GLN A 158 -17.89 -13.35 -1.66
C GLN A 158 -17.67 -14.61 -2.51
N ARG A 159 -16.47 -15.20 -2.43
CA ARG A 159 -16.08 -16.41 -3.16
C ARG A 159 -16.73 -17.65 -2.54
N THR A 160 -17.27 -18.51 -3.39
CA THR A 160 -17.90 -19.78 -2.98
C THR A 160 -17.57 -20.90 -3.96
N GLY A 161 -17.71 -22.16 -3.52
CA GLY A 161 -17.49 -23.32 -4.38
C GLY A 161 -16.03 -23.49 -4.77
N GLU A 162 -15.77 -23.85 -6.03
CA GLU A 162 -14.42 -24.15 -6.56
C GLU A 162 -13.49 -22.91 -6.62
N GLY A 163 -14.05 -21.70 -6.55
CA GLY A 163 -13.26 -20.45 -6.55
C GLY A 163 -12.88 -19.93 -5.15
N ALA A 164 -13.35 -20.59 -4.09
CA ALA A 164 -13.00 -20.25 -2.72
C ALA A 164 -11.71 -20.99 -2.30
N THR A 165 -10.93 -20.40 -1.40
CA THR A 165 -9.79 -21.09 -0.79
C THR A 165 -10.27 -22.33 -0.02
N GLY A 166 -11.45 -22.25 0.61
CA GLY A 166 -12.01 -23.31 1.45
C GLY A 166 -11.17 -23.62 2.70
N ARG A 167 -10.23 -22.73 3.06
CA ARG A 167 -9.33 -22.85 4.22
C ARG A 167 -9.73 -21.83 5.31
N GLY A 168 -9.03 -21.89 6.45
CA GLY A 168 -9.09 -20.82 7.46
C GLY A 168 -10.21 -20.93 8.51
N ASN A 169 -10.30 -19.89 9.34
CA ASN A 169 -11.34 -19.74 10.35
C ASN A 169 -11.80 -18.27 10.38
N LEU A 170 -12.96 -18.02 9.77
CA LEU A 170 -13.48 -16.66 9.59
C LEU A 170 -13.61 -15.87 10.89
N VAL A 171 -14.04 -16.49 11.99
CA VAL A 171 -14.20 -15.80 13.27
C VAL A 171 -12.84 -15.38 13.83
N ALA A 172 -11.87 -16.29 13.83
CA ALA A 172 -10.53 -16.00 14.32
C ALA A 172 -9.82 -14.97 13.44
N GLU A 173 -9.97 -15.06 12.12
CA GLU A 173 -9.38 -14.14 11.15
C GLU A 173 -9.97 -12.73 11.26
N ARG A 174 -11.30 -12.60 11.42
CA ARG A 174 -11.94 -11.29 11.69
C ARG A 174 -11.43 -10.66 12.98
N MET A 175 -11.26 -11.44 14.04
CA MET A 175 -10.70 -10.94 15.31
C MET A 175 -9.26 -10.46 15.12
N ARG A 176 -8.42 -11.27 14.47
CA ARG A 176 -7.02 -10.91 14.18
C ARG A 176 -6.93 -9.66 13.30
N ALA A 177 -7.75 -9.54 12.25
CA ALA A 177 -7.78 -8.37 11.38
C ALA A 177 -8.18 -7.09 12.17
N ALA A 178 -9.19 -7.18 13.03
CA ALA A 178 -9.57 -6.06 13.88
C ALA A 178 -8.46 -5.66 14.87
N GLU A 179 -7.76 -6.63 15.48
CA GLU A 179 -6.62 -6.38 16.37
C GLU A 179 -5.46 -5.70 15.64
N LEU A 180 -5.17 -6.11 14.40
CA LEU A 180 -4.15 -5.48 13.57
C LEU A 180 -4.52 -4.04 13.21
N VAL A 181 -5.75 -3.81 12.74
CA VAL A 181 -6.22 -2.46 12.41
C VAL A 181 -6.19 -1.55 13.63
N ASP A 182 -6.59 -2.04 14.80
CA ASP A 182 -6.47 -1.31 16.06
C ASP A 182 -4.99 -0.96 16.37
N ALA A 183 -4.07 -1.91 16.20
CA ALA A 183 -2.64 -1.70 16.44
C ALA A 183 -2.04 -0.66 15.48
N TRP A 184 -2.41 -0.70 14.20
CA TRP A 184 -2.01 0.30 13.20
C TRP A 184 -2.60 1.67 13.56
N CYS A 185 -3.90 1.76 13.78
CA CYS A 185 -4.57 3.03 14.08
C CYS A 185 -4.18 3.64 15.44
N THR A 186 -3.56 2.89 16.36
CA THR A 186 -3.14 3.37 17.68
C THR A 186 -2.15 4.56 17.60
N ARG A 187 -1.24 4.54 16.63
CA ARG A 187 -0.25 5.62 16.41
C ARG A 187 -0.65 6.58 15.28
N LEU A 188 -1.87 6.43 14.74
CA LEU A 188 -2.39 7.28 13.68
C LEU A 188 -2.90 8.60 14.27
N ALA A 189 -2.36 9.71 13.76
CA ALA A 189 -2.70 11.06 14.18
C ALA A 189 -4.20 11.34 14.16
N ARG A 190 -4.63 12.39 14.88
CA ARG A 190 -6.06 12.74 14.97
C ARG A 190 -6.68 13.07 13.60
N ARG A 191 -5.95 13.86 12.82
CA ARG A 191 -6.29 14.14 11.41
C ARG A 191 -5.28 13.38 10.57
N ALA A 192 -5.75 12.38 9.87
CA ALA A 192 -4.91 11.48 9.12
C ALA A 192 -5.61 11.01 7.85
N LEU A 193 -4.83 10.43 6.95
CA LEU A 193 -5.31 9.78 5.74
C LEU A 193 -5.15 8.26 5.88
N VAL A 194 -6.15 7.49 5.46
CA VAL A 194 -6.08 6.04 5.39
C VAL A 194 -6.30 5.62 3.94
N SER A 195 -5.29 5.01 3.32
CA SER A 195 -5.38 4.44 1.98
C SER A 195 -5.70 2.96 2.08
N THR A 196 -6.86 2.54 1.58
CA THR A 196 -7.34 1.15 1.71
C THR A 196 -8.23 0.74 0.55
N THR A 197 -8.42 -0.56 0.32
CA THR A 197 -9.43 -1.04 -0.64
C THR A 197 -10.84 -1.08 -0.06
N ASP A 198 -11.85 -1.14 -0.93
CA ASP A 198 -13.26 -1.25 -0.55
C ASP A 198 -13.56 -2.51 0.28
N GLU A 199 -12.85 -3.61 0.01
CA GLU A 199 -12.97 -4.87 0.72
C GLU A 199 -12.52 -4.74 2.18
N GLU A 200 -11.50 -3.93 2.44
CA GLU A 200 -10.90 -3.74 3.77
C GLU A 200 -11.52 -2.58 4.54
N LEU A 201 -12.22 -1.67 3.84
CA LEU A 201 -12.75 -0.41 4.35
C LEU A 201 -13.58 -0.58 5.63
N GLY A 202 -14.40 -1.63 5.71
CA GLY A 202 -15.28 -1.89 6.85
C GLY A 202 -14.53 -2.05 8.18
N PHE A 203 -13.28 -2.51 8.17
CA PHE A 203 -12.46 -2.60 9.39
C PHE A 203 -12.03 -1.23 9.89
N PHE A 204 -11.66 -0.31 8.99
CA PHE A 204 -11.26 1.05 9.35
C PHE A 204 -12.45 1.92 9.76
N GLU A 205 -13.62 1.72 9.14
CA GLU A 205 -14.86 2.37 9.58
C GLU A 205 -15.25 1.93 11.00
N ALA A 206 -15.14 0.63 11.30
CA ALA A 206 -15.42 0.08 12.62
C ALA A 206 -14.42 0.60 13.68
N GLU A 207 -13.12 0.65 13.36
CA GLU A 207 -12.10 1.24 14.24
C GLU A 207 -12.40 2.71 14.54
N ALA A 208 -12.66 3.51 13.49
CA ALA A 208 -12.92 4.93 13.65
C ALA A 208 -14.17 5.16 14.52
N ALA A 209 -15.26 4.43 14.24
CA ALA A 209 -16.50 4.53 15.00
C ALA A 209 -16.32 4.18 16.49
N ARG A 210 -15.54 3.11 16.78
CA ARG A 210 -15.24 2.68 18.16
C ARG A 210 -14.50 3.75 18.97
N HIS A 211 -13.73 4.60 18.31
CA HIS A 211 -13.02 5.73 18.91
C HIS A 211 -13.73 7.08 18.77
N GLY A 212 -15.00 7.08 18.34
CA GLY A 212 -15.80 8.30 18.18
C GLY A 212 -15.29 9.21 17.06
N ARG A 213 -14.59 8.65 16.08
CA ARG A 213 -14.07 9.32 14.89
C ARG A 213 -14.90 8.96 13.67
N ARG A 214 -14.72 9.71 12.59
CA ARG A 214 -15.35 9.42 11.30
C ARG A 214 -14.29 9.23 10.23
N LEU A 215 -14.54 8.25 9.35
CA LEU A 215 -13.82 8.08 8.10
C LEU A 215 -14.63 8.74 6.98
N GLU A 216 -14.01 9.69 6.28
CA GLU A 216 -14.54 10.37 5.10
C GLU A 216 -14.07 9.61 3.87
N VAL A 217 -14.98 8.82 3.32
CA VAL A 217 -14.72 7.98 2.16
C VAL A 217 -15.02 8.78 0.89
N PRO A 218 -14.05 9.00 0.00
CA PRO A 218 -14.30 9.71 -1.26
C PRO A 218 -15.19 8.87 -2.17
N GLU A 219 -16.01 9.51 -3.01
CA GLU A 219 -16.87 8.82 -3.98
C GLU A 219 -16.04 8.13 -5.08
N LEU A 220 -14.97 8.77 -5.52
CA LEU A 220 -14.06 8.25 -6.53
C LEU A 220 -12.93 7.45 -5.88
N GLY A 221 -12.60 6.32 -6.50
CA GLY A 221 -11.42 5.52 -6.20
C GLY A 221 -10.52 5.31 -7.42
N ARG A 222 -9.41 4.62 -7.21
CA ARG A 222 -8.49 4.17 -8.26
C ARG A 222 -8.37 2.65 -8.20
N LEU A 223 -8.20 1.99 -9.34
CA LEU A 223 -8.02 0.54 -9.35
C LEU A 223 -6.57 0.20 -8.94
N THR A 224 -6.41 -0.81 -8.09
CA THR A 224 -5.08 -1.37 -7.80
C THR A 224 -4.53 -2.01 -9.07
N ALA A 225 -3.21 -1.92 -9.23
CA ALA A 225 -2.56 -2.35 -10.47
C ALA A 225 -2.59 -3.86 -10.70
N ILE A 226 -2.56 -4.65 -9.61
CA ILE A 226 -2.43 -6.11 -9.67
C ILE A 226 -3.80 -6.80 -9.62
N VAL A 227 -4.61 -6.48 -8.60
CA VAL A 227 -5.88 -7.18 -8.36
C VAL A 227 -7.05 -6.47 -9.04
N GLY A 228 -6.95 -5.16 -9.27
CA GLY A 228 -8.05 -4.35 -9.82
C GLY A 228 -9.09 -3.92 -8.79
N ASP A 229 -8.75 -3.99 -7.50
CA ASP A 229 -9.62 -3.55 -6.40
C ASP A 229 -9.73 -2.04 -6.36
N THR A 230 -10.85 -1.51 -5.89
CA THR A 230 -11.01 -0.06 -5.74
C THR A 230 -10.30 0.41 -4.47
N LEU A 231 -9.21 1.15 -4.65
CA LEU A 231 -8.45 1.83 -3.62
C LEU A 231 -8.99 3.25 -3.39
N ARG A 232 -9.13 3.61 -2.11
CA ARG A 232 -9.58 4.94 -1.66
C ARG A 232 -8.61 5.56 -0.67
N HIS A 233 -8.46 6.89 -0.76
CA HIS A 233 -7.74 7.70 0.22
C HIS A 233 -8.74 8.38 1.15
N CYS A 234 -8.98 7.78 2.30
CA CYS A 234 -10.04 8.17 3.23
C CYS A 234 -9.54 9.14 4.30
N GLY A 235 -10.20 10.29 4.45
CA GLY A 235 -9.86 11.27 5.48
C GLY A 235 -10.40 10.87 6.86
N ARG A 236 -9.57 10.77 7.89
CA ARG A 236 -9.98 10.43 9.26
C ARG A 236 -10.02 11.69 10.13
N ARG A 237 -11.14 11.93 10.83
CA ARG A 237 -11.40 13.14 11.64
C ARG A 237 -11.95 12.87 13.03
#